data_AF-A0A2U0DEI3-F1
#
_entry.id   AF-A0A2U0DEI3-F1
#
_cell.length_a   1.000
_cell.length_b   1.000
_cell.length_c   1.000
_cell.angle_alpha   90.00
_cell.angle_beta   90.00
_cell.angle_gamma   90.00
#
_symmetry.space_group_name_H-M   'P 1'
#
loop_
_entity.id
_entity.type
_entity.pdbx_description
1 polymer ?
#
loop_
_entity_poly.entity_id
_entity_poly.type
_entity_poly.pdbx_seq_one_letter_code
_entity_poly.pdbx_strand_id
1 'polypeptide(L)'
;MTIKDLIVFIVNIITVLVYFYLNFKNLTLLKKIGKEIVCLYLKLLKNKAMISYYDFKNLPNQAQCSFVMNEGRIMSERTMDTVKYVLYEVSYFTVEVIYNTINNKTEVINVFQNKGAYAM
;
A
#
# COMPACT_ATOMS: atom_id res chain seq x y z
N MET A 1 1.45 -6.28 -7.75
CA MET A 1 0.52 -5.97 -8.86
C MET A 1 1.01 -6.75 -10.06
N THR A 2 0.15 -7.51 -10.73
CA THR A 2 0.58 -8.34 -11.86
C THR A 2 0.46 -7.56 -13.17
N ILE A 3 1.18 -7.99 -14.22
CA ILE A 3 1.08 -7.41 -15.57
C ILE A 3 -0.36 -7.48 -16.10
N LYS A 4 -1.10 -8.53 -15.75
CA LYS A 4 -2.51 -8.71 -16.13
C LYS A 4 -3.39 -7.59 -15.56
N ASP A 5 -3.20 -7.24 -14.29
CA ASP A 5 -3.97 -6.17 -13.63
C ASP A 5 -3.76 -4.81 -14.32
N LEU A 6 -2.52 -4.54 -14.75
CA LEU A 6 -2.17 -3.31 -15.46
C LEU A 6 -2.83 -3.24 -16.85
N ILE A 7 -2.84 -4.35 -17.59
CA ILE A 7 -3.46 -4.42 -18.92
C ILE A 7 -4.97 -4.17 -18.81
N VAL A 8 -5.65 -4.82 -17.87
CA VAL A 8 -7.10 -4.63 -17.65
C VAL A 8 -7.42 -3.19 -17.30
N PHE A 9 -6.61 -2.56 -16.44
CA PHE A 9 -6.79 -1.16 -16.07
C PHE A 9 -6.65 -0.21 -17.27
N ILE A 10 -5.62 -0.40 -18.11
CA ILE A 10 -5.38 0.42 -19.30
C ILE A 10 -6.55 0.28 -20.29
N VAL A 11 -7.01 -0.94 -20.54
CA VAL A 11 -8.13 -1.20 -21.47
C VAL A 11 -9.39 -0.47 -20.99
N ASN A 12 -9.74 -0.58 -19.71
CA ASN A 12 -10.92 0.10 -19.15
C ASN A 12 -10.83 1.63 -19.25
N ILE A 13 -9.65 2.23 -19.00
CA ILE A 13 -9.45 3.67 -19.19
C ILE A 13 -9.69 4.08 -20.65
N ILE A 14 -9.13 3.32 -21.60
CA ILE A 14 -9.27 3.64 -23.03
C ILE A 14 -10.76 3.58 -23.40
N THR A 15 -11.49 2.55 -22.96
CA THR A 15 -12.94 2.44 -23.22
C THR A 15 -13.72 3.64 -22.69
N VAL A 16 -13.43 4.09 -21.46
CA VAL A 16 -14.09 5.26 -20.86
C VAL A 16 -13.74 6.54 -21.62
N LEU A 17 -12.47 6.75 -21.97
CA LEU A 17 -12.04 7.93 -22.72
C LEU A 17 -12.61 7.97 -24.13
N VAL A 18 -12.71 6.82 -24.82
CA VAL A 18 -13.35 6.71 -26.13
C VAL A 18 -14.84 7.03 -26.05
N TYR A 19 -15.55 6.47 -25.07
CA TYR A 19 -16.96 6.79 -24.83
C TYR A 19 -17.17 8.30 -24.58
N PHE A 20 -16.32 8.89 -23.75
CA PHE A 20 -16.41 10.31 -23.43
C PHE A 20 -16.12 11.20 -24.65
N TYR A 21 -15.13 10.83 -25.47
CA TYR A 21 -14.81 11.54 -26.70
C TYR A 21 -15.97 11.48 -27.72
N LEU A 22 -16.57 10.30 -27.91
CA LEU A 22 -17.67 10.11 -28.85
C LEU A 22 -18.92 10.93 -28.46
N ASN A 23 -19.21 11.05 -27.17
CA ASN A 23 -20.41 11.75 -26.68
C ASN A 23 -20.24 13.27 -26.56
N PHE A 24 -19.08 13.75 -26.11
CA PHE A 24 -18.91 15.17 -25.78
C PHE A 24 -18.07 15.95 -26.80
N LYS A 25 -17.26 15.27 -27.62
CA LYS A 25 -16.32 15.86 -28.61
C LYS A 25 -15.45 17.00 -28.06
N ASN A 26 -15.24 17.05 -26.74
CA ASN A 26 -14.52 18.11 -26.07
C ASN A 26 -13.10 17.66 -25.71
N LEU A 27 -12.16 17.93 -26.63
CA LEU A 27 -10.79 17.45 -26.54
C LEU A 27 -10.01 18.06 -25.35
N THR A 28 -10.29 19.31 -24.98
CA THR A 28 -9.61 19.98 -23.85
C THR A 28 -10.04 19.37 -22.52
N LEU A 29 -11.33 19.09 -22.35
CA LEU A 29 -11.85 18.37 -21.18
C LEU A 29 -11.30 16.94 -21.10
N LEU A 30 -11.25 16.22 -22.23
CA LEU A 30 -10.70 14.86 -22.29
C LEU A 30 -9.22 14.81 -21.87
N LYS A 31 -8.40 15.75 -22.35
CA LYS A 31 -6.98 15.87 -21.95
C LYS A 31 -6.83 16.13 -20.44
N LYS A 32 -7.71 16.96 -19.86
CA LYS A 32 -7.70 17.26 -18.43
C LYS A 32 -8.05 16.02 -17.60
N ILE A 33 -9.15 15.34 -17.94
CA ILE A 33 -9.61 14.12 -17.26
C ILE A 33 -8.57 13.01 -17.37
N GLY A 34 -8.01 12.78 -18.57
CA GLY A 34 -6.98 11.76 -18.78
C GLY A 34 -5.75 11.98 -17.90
N LYS A 35 -5.28 13.22 -17.77
CA LYS A 35 -4.16 13.57 -16.87
C LYS A 35 -4.50 13.31 -15.39
N GLU A 36 -5.72 13.62 -14.98
CA GLU A 36 -6.20 13.44 -13.60
C GLU A 36 -6.29 11.96 -13.22
N ILE A 37 -6.83 11.12 -14.12
CA ILE A 37 -6.90 9.66 -13.95
C ILE A 37 -5.51 9.04 -13.83
N VAL A 38 -4.57 9.42 -14.71
CA VAL A 38 -3.18 8.94 -14.63
C VAL A 38 -2.52 9.33 -13.31
N CYS A 39 -2.77 10.56 -12.83
CA CYS A 39 -2.22 11.04 -11.57
C CYS A 39 -2.78 10.27 -10.37
N LEU A 40 -4.10 10.02 -10.35
CA LEU A 40 -4.75 9.19 -9.33
C LEU A 40 -4.20 7.76 -9.33
N TYR A 41 -4.01 7.17 -10.52
CA TYR A 41 -3.45 5.83 -10.64
C TYR A 41 -2.01 5.75 -10.14
N LEU A 42 -1.14 6.69 -10.52
CA LEU A 42 0.23 6.76 -10.02
C LEU A 42 0.28 6.94 -8.49
N LYS A 43 -0.66 7.69 -7.91
CA LYS A 43 -0.79 7.85 -6.47
C LYS A 43 -1.21 6.54 -5.78
N LEU A 44 -2.15 5.79 -6.37
CA LEU A 44 -2.54 4.45 -5.93
C LEU A 44 -1.40 3.44 -6.04
N LEU A 45 -0.56 3.55 -7.08
CA LEU A 45 0.64 2.72 -7.24
C LEU A 45 1.73 3.07 -6.22
N LYS A 46 1.91 4.36 -5.90
CA LYS A 46 2.88 4.81 -4.89
C LYS A 46 2.54 4.31 -3.48
N ASN A 47 1.26 4.31 -3.12
CA ASN A 47 0.76 3.70 -1.86
C ASN A 47 0.86 2.16 -1.85
N LYS A 48 1.45 1.57 -2.89
CA LYS A 48 1.76 0.14 -3.00
C LYS A 48 3.25 -0.04 -3.26
N ALA A 49 4.10 0.80 -2.66
CA ALA A 49 5.54 0.62 -2.71
C ALA A 49 5.89 -0.73 -2.08
N MET A 50 6.19 -1.71 -2.93
CA MET A 50 6.41 -3.09 -2.50
C MET A 50 7.87 -3.24 -2.09
N ILE A 51 8.13 -3.25 -0.79
CA ILE A 51 9.47 -3.50 -0.23
C ILE A 51 9.67 -5.00 0.01
N SER A 52 10.87 -5.52 -0.24
CA SER A 52 11.22 -6.90 0.11
C SER A 52 11.46 -7.04 1.62
N TYR A 53 11.34 -8.25 2.15
CA TYR A 53 11.64 -8.52 3.57
C TYR A 53 13.07 -8.11 3.95
N TYR A 54 14.04 -8.37 3.06
CA TYR A 54 15.45 -8.05 3.32
C TYR A 54 15.72 -6.56 3.25
N ASP A 55 15.17 -5.87 2.24
CA ASP A 55 15.30 -4.41 2.13
C ASP A 55 14.64 -3.71 3.32
N PHE A 56 13.47 -4.21 3.77
CA PHE A 56 12.79 -3.70 4.95
C PHE A 56 13.64 -3.86 6.20
N LYS A 57 14.22 -5.05 6.43
CA LYS A 57 15.10 -5.29 7.59
C LYS A 57 16.36 -4.42 7.57
N ASN A 58 16.81 -3.99 6.40
CA ASN A 58 17.98 -3.12 6.24
C ASN A 58 17.65 -1.63 6.46
N LEU A 59 16.37 -1.26 6.60
CA LEU A 59 15.99 0.11 6.93
C LEU A 59 16.35 0.43 8.40
N PRO A 60 16.72 1.68 8.71
CA PRO A 60 16.80 2.14 10.10
C PRO A 60 15.48 1.93 10.86
N ASN A 61 15.52 1.67 12.16
CA ASN A 61 14.32 1.40 12.97
C ASN A 61 13.22 2.47 12.83
N GLN A 62 13.60 3.75 12.78
CA GLN A 62 12.64 4.84 12.59
C GLN A 62 11.98 4.78 11.20
N ALA A 63 12.75 4.43 10.16
CA ALA A 63 12.21 4.26 8.82
C ALA A 63 11.31 3.02 8.72
N GLN A 64 11.64 1.92 9.42
CA GLN A 64 10.76 0.75 9.52
C GLN A 64 9.42 1.12 10.17
N CYS A 65 9.44 1.81 11.32
CA CYS A 65 8.23 2.32 11.98
C CYS A 65 7.38 3.16 11.03
N SER A 66 7.97 4.20 10.44
CA SER A 66 7.25 5.10 9.54
C SER A 66 6.69 4.37 8.33
N PHE A 67 7.43 3.41 7.76
CA PHE A 67 6.95 2.62 6.63
C PHE A 67 5.74 1.77 7.01
N VAL A 68 5.80 1.05 8.13
CA VAL A 68 4.71 0.18 8.58
C VAL A 68 3.44 0.98 8.89
N MET A 69 3.57 2.12 9.56
CA MET A 69 2.42 2.96 9.92
C MET A 69 1.76 3.63 8.71
N ASN A 70 2.52 3.93 7.65
CA ASN A 70 2.01 4.61 6.47
C ASN A 70 1.51 3.64 5.38
N GLU A 71 2.23 2.54 5.17
CA GLU A 71 2.02 1.63 4.04
C GLU A 71 1.47 0.26 4.46
N GLY A 72 1.56 -0.09 5.75
CA GLY A 72 1.12 -1.38 6.27
C GLY A 72 -0.41 -1.46 6.41
N ARG A 73 -0.96 -2.63 6.11
CA ARG A 73 -2.39 -2.93 6.35
C ARG A 73 -2.56 -3.61 7.70
N ILE A 74 -3.34 -3.02 8.61
CA ILE A 74 -3.64 -3.67 9.90
C ILE A 74 -4.39 -4.98 9.65
N MET A 75 -3.85 -6.09 10.17
CA MET A 75 -4.49 -7.40 10.17
C MET A 75 -5.24 -7.65 11.46
N SER A 76 -4.64 -7.29 12.60
CA SER A 76 -5.23 -7.44 13.93
C SER A 76 -4.55 -6.49 14.91
N GLU A 77 -5.29 -6.10 15.94
CA GLU A 77 -4.74 -5.35 17.06
C GLU A 77 -5.27 -5.88 18.40
N ARG A 78 -4.45 -5.76 19.43
CA ARG A 78 -4.82 -6.07 20.81
C ARG A 78 -4.15 -5.06 21.74
N THR A 79 -4.89 -4.58 22.73
CA THR A 79 -4.35 -3.77 23.82
C THR A 79 -4.42 -4.58 25.11
N MET A 80 -3.32 -4.65 25.85
CA MET A 80 -3.23 -5.24 27.19
C MET A 80 -2.59 -4.20 28.11
N ASP A 81 -3.35 -3.73 29.10
CA ASP A 81 -2.98 -2.64 29.98
C ASP A 81 -2.50 -1.39 29.23
N THR A 82 -1.20 -1.09 29.30
CA THR A 82 -0.55 0.09 28.72
C THR A 82 0.21 -0.26 27.44
N VAL A 83 0.05 -1.47 26.91
CA VAL A 83 0.79 -1.97 25.75
C VAL A 83 -0.19 -2.34 24.64
N LYS A 84 0.02 -1.79 23.45
CA LYS A 84 -0.74 -2.12 22.26
C LYS A 84 0.12 -2.88 21.27
N TYR A 85 -0.39 -4.02 20.83
CA TYR A 85 0.17 -4.91 19.83
C TYR A 85 -0.62 -4.73 18.55
N VAL A 86 0.04 -4.37 17.46
CA VAL A 86 -0.59 -4.23 16.16
C VAL A 86 0.18 -5.05 15.13
N LEU A 87 -0.53 -5.96 14.48
CA LEU A 87 -0.01 -6.79 13.43
C LEU A 87 -0.38 -6.19 12.08
N TYR A 88 0.63 -5.90 11.27
CA TYR A 88 0.51 -5.33 9.94
C TYR A 88 0.92 -6.35 8.88
N GLU A 89 0.17 -6.40 7.80
CA GLU A 89 0.61 -6.96 6.53
C GLU A 89 1.39 -5.88 5.77
N VAL A 90 2.64 -6.19 5.40
CA VAL A 90 3.52 -5.31 4.64
C VAL A 90 4.06 -6.10 3.46
N SER A 91 3.72 -5.69 2.24
CA SER A 91 4.04 -6.43 1.01
C SER A 91 3.62 -7.92 1.06
N TYR A 92 4.54 -8.81 1.41
CA TYR A 92 4.38 -10.28 1.47
C TYR A 92 4.89 -10.86 2.80
N PHE A 93 5.01 -10.04 3.82
CA PHE A 93 5.46 -10.43 5.15
C PHE A 93 4.64 -9.70 6.21
N THR A 94 4.84 -10.08 7.46
CA THR A 94 4.07 -9.55 8.58
C THR A 94 4.99 -8.81 9.52
N VAL A 95 4.53 -7.67 10.03
CA VAL A 95 5.25 -6.86 11.01
C VAL A 95 4.38 -6.66 12.22
N GLU A 96 4.87 -7.03 13.39
CA GLU A 96 4.25 -6.69 14.67
C GLU A 96 4.94 -5.45 15.23
N VAL A 97 4.14 -4.45 15.54
CA VAL A 97 4.58 -3.24 16.24
C VAL A 97 3.96 -3.26 17.63
N ILE A 98 4.82 -3.16 18.63
CA ILE A 98 4.42 -3.06 20.04
C ILE A 98 4.74 -1.64 20.48
N TYR A 99 3.72 -0.92 20.93
CA TYR A 99 3.89 0.44 21.45
C TYR A 99 3.19 0.63 22.78
N ASN A 100 3.80 1.45 23.61
CA ASN A 100 3.26 1.84 24.89
C ASN A 100 2.25 2.96 24.69
N THR A 101 1.02 2.76 25.17
CA THR A 101 -0.09 3.68 24.96
C THR A 101 0.02 4.95 25.80
N ILE A 102 0.83 4.95 26.87
CA ILE A 102 1.02 6.13 27.74
C ILE A 102 1.87 7.19 27.04
N ASN A 103 2.97 6.79 26.40
CA ASN A 103 3.91 7.70 25.75
C ASN A 103 3.82 7.64 24.21
N ASN A 104 2.92 6.80 23.68
CA ASN A 104 2.74 6.52 22.25
C ASN A 104 4.06 6.18 21.54
N LYS A 105 4.97 5.50 22.24
CA LYS A 105 6.31 5.17 21.74
C LYS A 105 6.35 3.72 21.32
N THR A 106 6.89 3.46 20.12
CA THR A 106 7.23 2.09 19.70
C THR A 106 8.31 1.52 20.61
N GLU A 107 8.01 0.40 21.25
CA GLU A 107 8.93 -0.33 22.10
C GLU A 107 9.64 -1.43 21.30
N VAL A 108 8.91 -2.14 20.44
CA VAL A 108 9.42 -3.29 19.69
C VAL A 108 8.84 -3.35 18.28
N ILE A 109 9.66 -3.79 17.33
CA ILE A 109 9.24 -4.17 15.98
C ILE A 109 9.74 -5.59 15.72
N ASN A 110 8.81 -6.52 15.50
CA ASN A 110 9.11 -7.89 15.11
C ASN A 110 8.71 -8.09 13.64
N VAL A 111 9.59 -8.68 12.84
CA VAL A 111 9.35 -8.90 11.41
C VAL A 111 9.35 -10.40 11.13
N PHE A 112 8.24 -10.89 10.60
CA PHE A 112 8.01 -12.31 10.32
C PHE A 112 7.95 -12.53 8.81
N GLN A 113 8.90 -13.31 8.28
CA GLN A 113 8.80 -13.75 6.89
C GLN A 113 7.61 -14.71 6.78
N ASN A 114 6.64 -14.39 5.94
CA ASN A 114 5.45 -15.21 5.75
C ASN A 114 5.81 -16.45 4.90
N LYS A 115 6.53 -17.41 5.48
CA LYS A 115 6.90 -18.67 4.82
C LYS A 115 5.72 -19.66 4.77
N GLY A 116 4.69 -19.46 5.59
CA GLY A 116 3.54 -20.35 5.68
C GLY A 116 2.40 -20.06 4.71
N ALA A 117 2.20 -18.82 4.27
CA ALA A 117 1.09 -18.48 3.37
C ALA A 117 1.30 -18.85 1.89
N TYR A 118 2.53 -19.24 1.51
CA TYR A 118 2.91 -19.61 0.14
C TYR A 118 3.32 -21.08 -0.01
N ALA A 119 3.17 -21.89 1.03
CA ALA A 119 3.20 -23.34 0.89
C ALA A 119 1.83 -23.81 0.38
N MET A 120 1.64 -23.71 -0.94
CA MET A 120 0.67 -24.52 -1.68
C MET A 120 1.43 -25.40 -2.67
#